data_AF-A0A2H5VFE1-F1
#
_entry.id   AF-A0A2H5VFE1-F1
#
_cell.length_a   1.000
_cell.length_b   1.000
_cell.length_c   1.000
_cell.angle_alpha   90.00
_cell.angle_beta   90.00
_cell.angle_gamma   90.00
#
_symmetry.space_group_name_H-M   'P 1'
#
loop_
_entity.id
_entity.type
_entity.pdbx_description
1 polymer ?
#
loop_
_entity_poly.entity_id
_entity_poly.type
_entity_poly.pdbx_seq_one_letter_code
_entity_poly.pdbx_strand_id
1 'polypeptide(L)'
;MLRDKLGSSLLVLGSFLFFLFLLNYFKIIYYPTIRRVTYVKVFDATLTGDKLIDIILMLISLGLGILLTKRIFLKRFFSYLIYLLIILEVGALVRWVTYPIYPTSIYGDFSWHFANLEMQIFYAIGLATPFLFVLLFFWWVVKPLFPLKSFDYKFSNKFSNILLFSIILSILAIIYPYLPTVNPSNMSVSVDVIYYKGWVNELKSLPSEDLITYAFSKAAFNGDRPIPLSDS
;
A
#
# COMPACT_ATOMS: atom_id res chain seq x y z
N MET A 1 -22.47 -22.81 -14.18
CA MET A 1 -21.02 -22.53 -14.20
C MET A 1 -20.68 -21.11 -14.69
N LEU A 2 -20.98 -20.71 -15.93
CA LEU A 2 -20.69 -19.33 -16.40
C LEU A 2 -21.49 -18.28 -15.60
N ARG A 3 -22.78 -18.53 -15.41
CA ARG A 3 -23.68 -17.69 -14.58
C ARG A 3 -23.15 -17.48 -13.16
N ASP A 4 -22.67 -18.54 -12.51
CA ASP A 4 -22.13 -18.47 -11.15
C ASP A 4 -20.78 -17.73 -11.09
N LYS A 5 -19.97 -17.81 -12.17
CA LYS A 5 -18.72 -17.03 -12.28
C LYS A 5 -19.05 -15.54 -12.38
N LEU A 6 -19.96 -15.17 -13.28
CA LEU A 6 -20.40 -13.79 -13.46
C LEU A 6 -21.06 -13.23 -12.19
N GLY A 7 -21.92 -14.01 -11.53
CA GLY A 7 -22.53 -13.62 -10.26
C GLY A 7 -21.47 -13.35 -9.18
N SER A 8 -20.47 -14.22 -9.06
CA SER A 8 -19.39 -14.03 -8.08
C SER A 8 -18.51 -12.81 -8.37
N SER A 9 -18.23 -12.50 -9.65
CA SER A 9 -17.45 -11.29 -9.99
C SER A 9 -18.24 -10.01 -9.72
N LEU A 10 -19.55 -10.02 -10.00
CA LEU A 10 -20.44 -8.90 -9.66
C LEU A 10 -20.56 -8.71 -8.15
N LEU A 11 -20.67 -9.79 -7.38
CA LEU A 11 -20.65 -9.71 -5.91
C LEU A 11 -19.37 -9.06 -5.38
N VAL A 12 -18.21 -9.40 -5.95
CA VAL A 12 -16.93 -8.78 -5.56
C VAL A 12 -16.91 -7.29 -5.88
N LEU A 13 -17.29 -6.91 -7.11
CA LEU A 13 -17.35 -5.50 -7.49
C LEU A 13 -18.31 -4.72 -6.59
N GLY A 14 -19.51 -5.25 -6.36
CA GLY A 14 -20.50 -4.64 -5.47
C GLY A 14 -20.03 -4.54 -4.03
N SER A 15 -19.36 -5.57 -3.51
CA SER A 15 -18.81 -5.57 -2.14
C SER A 15 -17.66 -4.56 -1.99
N PHE A 16 -16.81 -4.44 -3.00
CA PHE A 16 -15.73 -3.45 -3.02
C PHE A 16 -16.27 -2.02 -3.07
N LEU A 17 -17.26 -1.75 -3.92
CA LEU A 17 -17.92 -0.44 -3.96
C LEU A 17 -18.66 -0.13 -2.65
N PHE A 18 -19.29 -1.12 -2.03
CA PHE A 18 -19.91 -0.96 -0.71
C PHE A 18 -18.87 -0.64 0.36
N PHE A 19 -17.69 -1.26 0.30
CA PHE A 19 -16.58 -0.92 1.17
C PHE A 19 -16.13 0.53 0.99
N LEU A 20 -15.94 1.01 -0.24
CA LEU A 20 -15.62 2.42 -0.50
C LEU A 20 -16.72 3.37 0.00
N PHE A 21 -17.99 2.99 -0.22
CA PHE A 21 -19.13 3.75 0.29
C PHE A 21 -19.10 3.89 1.81
N LEU A 22 -18.79 2.81 2.54
CA LEU A 22 -18.65 2.87 4.01
C LEU A 22 -17.51 3.81 4.43
N LEU A 23 -16.33 3.70 3.80
CA LEU A 23 -15.21 4.59 4.13
C LEU A 23 -15.56 6.06 3.88
N ASN A 24 -16.24 6.37 2.77
CA ASN A 24 -16.74 7.71 2.45
C ASN A 24 -17.79 8.19 3.46
N TYR A 25 -18.71 7.31 3.86
CA TYR A 25 -19.76 7.63 4.83
C TYR A 25 -19.19 8.04 6.19
N PHE A 26 -18.17 7.33 6.66
CA PHE A 26 -17.51 7.63 7.93
C PHE A 26 -16.55 8.83 7.86
N LYS A 27 -16.29 9.40 6.67
CA LYS A 27 -15.41 10.56 6.47
C LYS A 27 -14.06 10.40 7.19
N ILE A 28 -13.42 9.25 6.99
CA ILE A 28 -12.16 8.91 7.67
C ILE A 28 -11.11 9.97 7.36
N ILE A 29 -10.56 10.59 8.40
CA ILE A 29 -9.50 11.59 8.28
C ILE A 29 -8.17 10.84 8.19
N TYR A 30 -7.33 11.23 7.24
CA TYR A 30 -6.00 10.67 7.06
C TYR A 30 -4.98 11.74 6.68
N TYR A 31 -3.69 11.38 6.83
CA TYR A 31 -2.58 12.32 6.80
C TYR A 31 -1.53 11.92 5.75
N PRO A 32 -1.81 12.08 4.45
CA PRO A 32 -0.85 11.71 3.42
C PRO A 32 0.31 12.70 3.40
N THR A 33 1.52 12.15 3.22
CA THR A 33 2.73 12.95 3.04
C THR A 33 3.01 13.13 1.55
N ILE A 34 2.80 14.33 1.03
CA ILE A 34 3.07 14.68 -0.37
C ILE A 34 4.19 15.71 -0.38
N ARG A 35 5.31 15.41 -1.04
CA ARG A 35 6.51 16.27 -1.06
C ARG A 35 6.96 16.69 0.35
N ARG A 36 6.93 15.75 1.31
CA ARG A 36 7.32 15.96 2.73
C ARG A 36 6.41 16.90 3.53
N VAL A 37 5.30 17.32 2.95
CA VAL A 37 4.28 18.08 3.67
C VAL A 37 3.14 17.13 3.98
N THR A 38 2.79 17.04 5.26
CA THR A 38 1.64 16.27 5.72
C THR A 38 0.39 17.13 5.55
N TYR A 39 -0.56 16.64 4.77
CA TYR A 39 -1.83 17.31 4.58
C TYR A 39 -2.91 16.61 5.40
N VAL A 40 -3.91 17.35 5.87
CA VAL A 40 -5.12 16.71 6.41
C VAL A 40 -6.08 16.50 5.26
N LYS A 41 -6.48 15.25 5.01
CA LYS A 41 -7.46 14.91 4.00
C LYS A 41 -8.58 14.07 4.60
N VAL A 42 -9.75 14.19 4.00
CA VAL A 42 -10.91 13.33 4.29
C VAL A 42 -11.01 12.31 3.17
N PHE A 43 -11.30 11.06 3.52
CA PHE A 43 -11.52 10.00 2.54
C PHE A 43 -12.70 10.39 1.64
N ASP A 44 -12.39 10.58 0.37
CA ASP A 44 -13.35 10.87 -0.69
C ASP A 44 -12.86 10.18 -1.97
N ALA A 45 -13.13 8.88 -2.04
CA ALA A 45 -12.70 8.03 -3.14
C ALA A 45 -13.89 7.40 -3.86
N THR A 46 -13.80 7.37 -5.18
CA THR A 46 -14.75 6.69 -6.06
C THR A 46 -13.99 5.79 -7.02
N LEU A 47 -14.58 4.69 -7.44
CA LEU A 47 -13.99 3.81 -8.46
C LEU A 47 -14.12 4.42 -9.86
N THR A 48 -15.23 5.09 -10.17
CA THR A 48 -15.48 5.65 -11.52
C THR A 48 -15.14 7.14 -11.65
N GLY A 49 -14.88 7.84 -10.54
CA GLY A 49 -14.77 9.30 -10.50
C GLY A 49 -16.09 9.99 -10.12
N ASP A 50 -17.22 9.27 -10.12
CA ASP A 50 -18.54 9.82 -9.81
C ASP A 50 -19.25 8.98 -8.71
N LYS A 51 -19.74 9.68 -7.67
CA LYS A 51 -20.38 9.04 -6.52
C LYS A 51 -21.72 8.38 -6.86
N LEU A 52 -22.51 9.00 -7.72
CA LEU A 52 -23.82 8.46 -8.11
C LEU A 52 -23.64 7.23 -8.98
N ILE A 53 -22.69 7.26 -9.92
CA ILE A 53 -22.37 6.10 -10.77
C ILE A 53 -21.91 4.94 -9.91
N ASP A 54 -21.03 5.17 -8.94
CA ASP A 54 -20.55 4.13 -8.01
C ASP A 54 -21.69 3.53 -7.18
N ILE A 55 -22.62 4.35 -6.67
CA ILE A 55 -23.79 3.86 -5.90
C ILE A 55 -24.69 3.00 -6.80
N ILE A 56 -24.98 3.45 -8.02
CA ILE A 56 -25.79 2.69 -8.97
C ILE A 56 -25.09 1.37 -9.32
N LEU A 57 -23.80 1.42 -9.64
CA LEU A 57 -22.99 0.26 -9.96
C LEU A 57 -22.92 -0.73 -8.79
N MET A 58 -22.80 -0.22 -7.56
CA MET A 58 -22.84 -1.02 -6.33
C MET A 58 -24.16 -1.77 -6.20
N LEU A 59 -25.29 -1.06 -6.29
CA LEU A 59 -26.63 -1.65 -6.14
C LEU A 59 -26.91 -2.68 -7.22
N ILE A 60 -26.59 -2.38 -8.49
CA ILE A 60 -26.76 -3.30 -9.61
C ILE A 60 -25.86 -4.53 -9.44
N SER A 61 -24.59 -4.34 -9.09
CA SER A 61 -23.63 -5.44 -8.95
C SER A 61 -23.97 -6.36 -7.79
N LEU A 62 -24.42 -5.82 -6.65
CA LEU A 62 -24.90 -6.61 -5.52
C LEU A 62 -26.21 -7.34 -5.87
N GLY A 63 -27.20 -6.63 -6.42
CA GLY A 63 -28.50 -7.22 -6.77
C GLY A 63 -28.36 -8.34 -7.80
N LEU A 64 -27.71 -8.08 -8.94
CA LEU A 64 -27.44 -9.10 -9.95
C LEU A 64 -26.50 -10.19 -9.42
N GLY A 65 -25.49 -9.83 -8.63
CA GLY A 65 -24.57 -10.78 -8.00
C GLY A 65 -25.31 -11.81 -7.14
N ILE A 66 -26.24 -11.38 -6.30
CA ILE A 66 -27.09 -12.25 -5.46
C ILE A 66 -28.01 -13.11 -6.33
N LEU A 67 -28.71 -12.50 -7.31
CA LEU A 67 -29.65 -13.21 -8.19
C LEU A 67 -28.97 -14.28 -9.07
N LEU A 68 -27.73 -14.04 -9.49
CA LEU A 68 -26.99 -14.95 -10.36
C LEU A 68 -26.23 -16.02 -9.56
N THR A 69 -25.89 -15.76 -8.30
CA THR A 69 -25.09 -16.66 -7.46
C THR A 69 -25.99 -17.56 -6.62
N LYS A 70 -26.12 -18.84 -7.00
CA LYS A 70 -26.89 -19.81 -6.20
C LYS A 70 -26.20 -20.22 -4.90
N ARG A 71 -24.86 -20.20 -4.87
CA ARG A 71 -24.02 -20.46 -3.68
C ARG A 71 -22.75 -19.62 -3.77
N ILE A 72 -22.41 -18.95 -2.68
CA ILE A 72 -21.17 -18.17 -2.59
C ILE A 72 -20.02 -19.13 -2.36
N PHE A 73 -19.13 -19.25 -3.36
CA PHE A 73 -17.89 -19.99 -3.20
C PHE A 73 -16.80 -19.03 -2.72
N LEU A 74 -16.51 -19.04 -1.41
CA LEU A 74 -15.51 -18.16 -0.78
C LEU A 74 -14.19 -18.12 -1.55
N LYS A 75 -13.65 -19.29 -1.94
CA LYS A 75 -12.43 -19.38 -2.75
C LYS A 75 -12.51 -18.53 -4.03
N ARG A 76 -13.63 -18.58 -4.74
CA ARG A 76 -13.84 -17.83 -5.98
C ARG A 76 -14.00 -16.34 -5.71
N PHE A 77 -14.77 -15.98 -4.68
CA PHE A 77 -14.93 -14.60 -4.26
C PHE A 77 -13.58 -13.96 -3.95
N PHE A 78 -12.75 -14.60 -3.11
CA PHE A 78 -11.42 -14.10 -2.80
C PHE A 78 -10.49 -14.06 -4.02
N SER A 79 -10.56 -15.03 -4.93
CA SER A 79 -9.78 -14.97 -6.18
C SER A 79 -10.14 -13.75 -7.03
N TYR A 80 -11.43 -13.43 -7.17
CA TYR A 80 -11.88 -12.25 -7.91
C TYR A 80 -11.57 -10.94 -7.19
N LEU A 81 -11.63 -10.92 -5.86
CA LEU A 81 -11.18 -9.76 -5.08
C LEU A 81 -9.69 -9.49 -5.32
N ILE A 82 -8.85 -10.54 -5.30
CA ILE A 82 -7.42 -10.41 -5.61
C ILE A 82 -7.21 -9.87 -7.04
N TYR A 83 -7.96 -10.36 -8.04
CA TYR A 83 -7.84 -9.82 -9.40
C TYR A 83 -8.24 -8.34 -9.48
N LEU A 84 -9.29 -7.93 -8.78
CA LEU A 84 -9.68 -6.51 -8.72
C LEU A 84 -8.57 -5.66 -8.12
N LEU A 85 -7.99 -6.09 -7.00
CA LEU A 85 -6.87 -5.39 -6.36
C LEU A 85 -5.66 -5.32 -7.31
N ILE A 86 -5.31 -6.41 -8.00
CA ILE A 86 -4.23 -6.41 -9.00
C ILE A 86 -4.50 -5.39 -10.11
N ILE A 87 -5.74 -5.24 -10.57
CA ILE A 87 -6.07 -4.23 -11.60
C ILE A 87 -5.83 -2.81 -11.08
N LEU A 88 -6.21 -2.53 -9.83
CA LEU A 88 -5.99 -1.22 -9.21
C LEU A 88 -4.49 -0.93 -9.07
N GLU A 89 -3.73 -1.90 -8.57
CA GLU A 89 -2.26 -1.84 -8.41
C GLU A 89 -1.55 -1.60 -9.75
N VAL A 90 -1.93 -2.36 -10.79
CA VAL A 90 -1.36 -2.17 -12.12
C VAL A 90 -1.72 -0.80 -12.68
N GLY A 91 -2.95 -0.33 -12.48
CA GLY A 91 -3.38 1.01 -12.89
C GLY A 91 -2.57 2.12 -12.22
N ALA A 92 -2.34 2.01 -10.92
CA ALA A 92 -1.51 2.94 -10.16
C ALA A 92 -0.04 2.88 -10.62
N LEU A 93 0.51 1.67 -10.79
CA LEU A 93 1.87 1.44 -11.24
C LEU A 93 2.11 2.04 -12.64
N VAL A 94 1.19 1.87 -13.58
CA VAL A 94 1.28 2.46 -14.92
C VAL A 94 1.41 3.97 -14.82
N ARG A 95 0.65 4.62 -13.94
CA ARG A 95 0.78 6.07 -13.77
C ARG A 95 2.13 6.46 -13.19
N TRP A 96 2.60 5.77 -12.15
CA TRP A 96 3.92 6.03 -11.56
C TRP A 96 5.05 5.83 -12.57
N VAL A 97 5.01 4.77 -13.38
CA VAL A 97 6.04 4.50 -14.40
C VAL A 97 6.03 5.57 -15.50
N THR A 98 4.85 6.07 -15.90
CA THR A 98 4.72 7.07 -16.97
C THR A 98 4.91 8.50 -16.49
N TYR A 99 4.82 8.77 -15.19
CA TYR A 99 4.95 10.11 -14.60
C TYR A 99 6.25 10.85 -14.95
N PRO A 100 7.44 10.21 -14.93
CA PRO A 100 8.68 10.86 -15.35
C PRO A 100 8.66 11.37 -16.80
N ILE A 101 7.85 10.77 -17.67
CA ILE A 101 7.77 11.11 -19.11
C ILE A 101 6.66 12.16 -19.32
N TYR A 102 5.52 12.00 -18.65
CA TYR A 102 4.35 12.89 -18.74
C TYR A 102 4.02 13.46 -17.35
N PRO A 103 4.77 14.46 -16.89
CA PRO A 103 4.56 15.04 -15.57
C PRO A 103 3.27 15.86 -15.54
N THR A 104 2.38 15.53 -14.61
CA THR A 104 1.21 16.33 -14.26
C THR A 104 1.17 16.58 -12.75
N SER A 105 0.22 17.38 -12.26
CA SER A 105 0.04 17.54 -10.81
C SER A 105 -0.32 16.18 -10.18
N ILE A 106 0.41 15.80 -9.13
CA ILE A 106 0.18 14.53 -8.42
C ILE A 106 -1.24 14.56 -7.85
N TYR A 107 -2.07 13.60 -8.27
CA TYR A 107 -3.49 13.51 -7.93
C TYR A 107 -4.36 14.66 -8.45
N GLY A 108 -3.90 15.44 -9.42
CA GLY A 108 -4.64 16.59 -9.95
C GLY A 108 -5.50 16.30 -11.19
N ASP A 109 -5.37 15.13 -11.81
CA ASP A 109 -6.12 14.72 -12.98
C ASP A 109 -6.55 13.24 -12.91
N PHE A 110 -7.37 12.80 -13.86
CA PHE A 110 -7.90 11.43 -13.89
C PHE A 110 -6.85 10.34 -14.15
N SER A 111 -5.69 10.67 -14.73
CA SER A 111 -4.62 9.67 -14.93
C SER A 111 -4.07 9.14 -13.60
N TRP A 112 -4.21 9.92 -12.52
CA TRP A 112 -3.84 9.54 -11.16
C TRP A 112 -4.93 8.80 -10.39
N HIS A 113 -6.09 8.54 -11.01
CA HIS A 113 -7.28 8.06 -10.31
C HIS A 113 -7.02 6.79 -9.47
N PHE A 114 -6.41 5.77 -10.07
CA PHE A 114 -6.10 4.52 -9.36
C PHE A 114 -5.05 4.70 -8.26
N ALA A 115 -3.99 5.46 -8.52
CA ALA A 115 -2.96 5.75 -7.51
C ALA A 115 -3.51 6.60 -6.34
N ASN A 116 -4.44 7.51 -6.61
CA ASN A 116 -5.10 8.30 -5.58
C ASN A 116 -6.03 7.40 -4.74
N LEU A 117 -6.83 6.55 -5.39
CA LEU A 117 -7.71 5.61 -4.71
C LEU A 117 -6.92 4.63 -3.83
N GLU A 118 -5.84 4.06 -4.35
CA GLU A 118 -4.95 3.16 -3.61
C GLU A 118 -4.37 3.87 -2.37
N MET A 119 -3.81 5.06 -2.55
CA MET A 119 -3.27 5.87 -1.46
C MET A 119 -4.33 6.14 -0.39
N GLN A 120 -5.54 6.54 -0.77
CA GLN A 120 -6.63 6.79 0.18
C GLN A 120 -7.03 5.53 0.96
N ILE A 121 -7.16 4.38 0.28
CA ILE A 121 -7.49 3.10 0.92
C ILE A 121 -6.37 2.68 1.87
N PHE A 122 -5.11 2.79 1.45
CA PHE A 122 -3.95 2.44 2.25
C PHE A 122 -3.92 3.22 3.56
N TYR A 123 -4.10 4.54 3.50
CA TYR A 123 -4.13 5.36 4.71
C TYR A 123 -5.37 5.14 5.56
N ALA A 124 -6.55 4.95 4.96
CA ALA A 124 -7.80 4.69 5.70
C ALA A 124 -7.75 3.36 6.46
N ILE A 125 -7.22 2.31 5.82
CA ILE A 125 -7.02 1.00 6.44
C ILE A 125 -5.81 1.02 7.38
N GLY A 126 -4.86 1.93 7.19
CA GLY A 126 -3.66 2.11 8.02
C GLY A 126 -3.95 2.15 9.52
N LEU A 127 -5.10 2.71 9.92
CA LEU A 127 -5.56 2.74 11.31
C LEU A 127 -5.94 1.34 11.86
N ALA A 128 -6.43 0.46 10.99
CA ALA A 128 -6.78 -0.93 11.33
C ALA A 128 -5.56 -1.87 11.26
N THR A 129 -4.51 -1.50 10.54
CA THR A 129 -3.32 -2.32 10.29
C THR A 129 -2.68 -2.91 11.56
N PRO A 130 -2.47 -2.16 12.66
CA PRO A 130 -1.93 -2.74 13.89
C PRO A 130 -2.80 -3.88 14.46
N PHE A 131 -4.13 -3.70 14.44
CA PHE A 131 -5.08 -4.71 14.92
C PHE A 131 -5.07 -5.95 14.02
N LEU A 132 -5.01 -5.75 12.70
CA LEU A 132 -4.90 -6.84 11.73
C LEU A 132 -3.60 -7.63 11.93
N PHE A 133 -2.48 -6.95 12.18
CA PHE A 133 -1.21 -7.60 12.48
C PHE A 133 -1.29 -8.39 13.78
N VAL A 134 -1.82 -7.82 14.87
CA VAL A 134 -2.01 -8.54 16.13
C VAL A 134 -2.87 -9.79 15.90
N LEU A 135 -4.01 -9.66 15.21
CA LEU A 135 -4.88 -10.80 14.91
C LEU A 135 -4.15 -11.88 14.09
N LEU A 136 -3.28 -11.48 13.16
CA LEU A 136 -2.50 -12.40 12.33
C LEU A 136 -1.38 -13.10 13.14
N PHE A 137 -0.65 -12.37 13.99
CA PHE A 137 0.39 -12.95 14.85
C PHE A 137 -0.20 -13.88 15.93
N PHE A 138 -1.36 -13.53 16.47
CA PHE A 138 -2.10 -14.33 17.43
C PHE A 138 -3.13 -15.24 16.78
N TRP A 139 -3.00 -15.53 15.48
CA TRP A 139 -3.90 -16.43 14.77
C TRP A 139 -4.03 -17.81 15.43
N TRP A 140 -2.97 -18.28 16.09
CA TRP A 140 -2.99 -19.54 16.84
C TRP A 140 -4.00 -19.56 18.01
N VAL A 141 -4.31 -18.40 18.60
CA VAL A 141 -5.36 -18.25 19.64
C VAL A 141 -6.75 -18.35 19.02
N VAL A 142 -6.92 -17.82 17.81
CA VAL A 142 -8.20 -17.80 17.07
C VAL A 142 -8.47 -19.16 16.40
N LYS A 143 -7.40 -19.86 15.97
CA LYS A 143 -7.45 -21.16 15.28
C LYS A 143 -8.33 -22.22 15.95
N PRO A 144 -8.31 -22.46 17.27
CA PRO A 144 -9.21 -23.44 17.90
C PRO A 144 -10.69 -23.08 17.77
N LEU A 145 -11.05 -21.80 17.62
CA LEU A 145 -12.44 -21.36 17.42
C LEU A 145 -12.94 -21.60 15.99
N PHE A 146 -12.01 -21.68 15.03
CA PHE A 146 -12.30 -21.90 13.62
C PHE A 146 -11.37 -22.99 13.07
N PRO A 147 -11.73 -24.28 13.19
CA PRO A 147 -10.92 -25.39 12.70
C PRO A 147 -10.90 -25.38 11.16
N LEU A 148 -10.13 -24.46 10.60
CA LEU A 148 -9.85 -24.39 9.18
C LEU A 148 -8.85 -25.50 8.86
N LYS A 149 -9.17 -26.31 7.85
CA LYS A 149 -8.22 -27.29 7.30
C LYS A 149 -6.92 -26.56 6.96
N SER A 150 -5.80 -27.09 7.44
CA SER A 150 -4.48 -26.55 7.13
C SER A 150 -4.32 -26.43 5.62
N PHE A 151 -3.96 -25.23 5.16
CA PHE A 151 -3.57 -25.02 3.78
C PHE A 151 -2.15 -25.55 3.60
N ASP A 152 -2.01 -26.81 3.22
CA ASP A 152 -0.74 -27.34 2.71
C ASP A 152 -0.51 -26.79 1.31
N TYR A 153 0.20 -25.67 1.22
CA TYR A 153 0.69 -25.14 -0.04
C TYR A 153 2.12 -25.62 -0.29
N LYS A 154 2.29 -26.50 -1.29
CA LYS A 154 3.62 -26.80 -1.82
C LYS A 154 4.12 -25.60 -2.62
N PHE A 155 5.16 -24.94 -2.11
CA PHE A 155 5.87 -23.91 -2.87
C PHE A 155 6.55 -24.54 -4.10
N SER A 156 6.21 -24.02 -5.27
CA SER A 156 6.77 -24.43 -6.56
C SER A 156 8.18 -23.88 -6.76
N ASN A 157 9.05 -24.52 -7.55
CA ASN A 157 10.39 -24.01 -7.86
C ASN A 157 10.39 -22.78 -8.81
N LYS A 158 9.22 -22.30 -9.26
CA LYS A 158 9.08 -21.13 -10.17
C LYS A 158 9.27 -19.77 -9.48
N PHE A 159 9.58 -19.74 -8.19
CA PHE A 159 9.76 -18.49 -7.44
C PHE A 159 11.05 -17.72 -7.79
N SER A 160 12.04 -18.36 -8.43
CA SER A 160 13.32 -17.70 -8.79
C SER A 160 13.13 -16.45 -9.64
N ASN A 161 12.28 -16.51 -10.68
CA ASN A 161 12.04 -15.36 -11.55
C ASN A 161 11.25 -14.24 -10.84
N ILE A 162 10.33 -14.61 -9.96
CA ILE A 162 9.56 -13.65 -9.16
C ILE A 162 10.51 -12.94 -8.18
N LEU A 163 11.40 -13.69 -7.53
CA LEU A 163 12.38 -13.13 -6.61
C LEU A 163 13.32 -12.15 -7.32
N LEU A 164 13.86 -12.54 -8.47
CA LEU A 164 14.73 -11.66 -9.27
C LEU A 164 14.00 -10.37 -9.66
N PHE A 165 12.74 -10.49 -10.11
CA PHE A 165 11.91 -9.33 -10.45
C PHE A 165 11.64 -8.44 -9.24
N SER A 166 11.34 -9.02 -8.07
CA SER A 166 11.13 -8.27 -6.82
C SER A 166 12.40 -7.52 -6.38
N ILE A 167 13.58 -8.13 -6.54
CA ILE A 167 14.87 -7.47 -6.24
C ILE A 167 15.06 -6.26 -7.17
N ILE A 168 14.87 -6.43 -8.48
CA ILE A 168 15.00 -5.34 -9.45
C ILE A 168 14.02 -4.22 -9.13
N LEU A 169 12.75 -4.54 -8.87
CA LEU A 169 11.75 -3.55 -8.48
C LEU A 169 12.12 -2.80 -7.20
N SER A 170 12.67 -3.49 -6.20
CA SER A 170 13.09 -2.84 -4.95
C SER A 170 14.20 -1.81 -5.17
N ILE A 171 15.17 -2.11 -6.05
CA ILE A 171 16.25 -1.18 -6.42
C ILE A 171 15.66 0.01 -7.18
N LEU A 172 14.79 -0.25 -8.17
CA LEU A 172 14.14 0.82 -8.93
C LEU A 172 13.29 1.73 -8.03
N ALA A 173 12.58 1.16 -7.06
CA ALA A 173 11.78 1.92 -6.10
C ALA A 173 12.63 2.88 -5.24
N ILE A 174 13.88 2.52 -4.95
CA ILE A 174 14.81 3.39 -4.21
C ILE A 174 15.33 4.52 -5.10
N ILE A 175 15.62 4.24 -6.37
CA ILE A 175 16.18 5.24 -7.31
C ILE A 175 15.09 6.21 -7.79
N TYR A 176 13.86 5.73 -7.95
CA TYR A 176 12.76 6.45 -8.59
C TYR A 176 12.50 7.85 -7.99
N PRO A 177 12.45 8.04 -6.66
CA PRO A 177 12.26 9.36 -6.06
C PRO A 177 13.39 10.36 -6.32
N TYR A 178 14.56 9.91 -6.79
CA TYR A 178 15.70 10.75 -7.14
C TYR A 178 15.75 11.15 -8.62
N LEU A 179 14.79 10.73 -9.44
CA LEU A 179 14.70 11.19 -10.81
C LEU A 179 14.44 12.71 -10.86
N PRO A 180 15.16 13.50 -11.69
CA PRO A 180 14.98 14.95 -11.76
C PRO A 180 13.55 15.40 -12.11
N THR A 181 12.78 14.56 -12.80
CA THR A 181 11.39 14.85 -13.14
C THR A 181 10.44 14.68 -11.94
N VAL A 182 10.73 13.73 -11.05
CA VAL A 182 9.97 13.48 -9.82
C VAL A 182 10.40 14.44 -8.71
N ASN A 183 11.70 14.73 -8.64
CA ASN A 183 12.33 15.57 -7.62
C ASN A 183 13.21 16.66 -8.28
N PRO A 184 12.58 17.66 -8.93
CA PRO A 184 13.31 18.72 -9.65
C PRO A 184 14.19 19.58 -8.74
N SER A 185 13.86 19.63 -7.46
CA SER A 185 14.63 20.37 -6.46
C SER A 185 15.81 19.58 -5.88
N ASN A 186 16.02 18.32 -6.30
CA ASN A 186 17.03 17.41 -5.74
C ASN A 186 17.02 17.40 -4.20
N MET A 187 15.84 17.53 -3.62
CA MET A 187 15.70 17.45 -2.17
C MET A 187 16.02 16.02 -1.74
N SER A 188 16.55 15.83 -0.54
CA SER A 188 16.62 14.47 0.00
C SER A 188 15.20 13.87 0.01
N VAL A 189 15.06 12.54 -0.02
CA VAL A 189 13.73 11.90 0.02
C VAL A 189 13.48 11.27 1.39
N SER A 190 14.50 10.66 2.00
CA SER A 190 14.40 10.12 3.36
C SER A 190 14.45 11.20 4.44
N VAL A 191 13.54 11.08 5.42
CA VAL A 191 13.43 11.95 6.61
C VAL A 191 14.77 11.98 7.36
N ASP A 192 15.50 10.87 7.35
CA ASP A 192 16.70 10.71 8.15
C ASP A 192 17.98 11.19 7.47
N VAL A 193 17.94 11.53 6.17
CA VAL A 193 19.15 11.89 5.41
C VAL A 193 19.91 13.06 6.03
N ILE A 194 19.20 14.00 6.67
CA ILE A 194 19.82 15.15 7.33
C ILE A 194 20.67 14.66 8.52
N TYR A 195 20.14 13.76 9.34
CA TYR A 195 20.83 13.18 10.49
C TYR A 195 22.01 12.31 10.08
N TYR A 196 21.82 11.44 9.08
CA TYR A 196 22.92 10.63 8.54
C TYR A 196 24.02 11.49 7.91
N LYS A 197 23.68 12.57 7.22
CA LYS A 197 24.67 13.47 6.61
C LYS A 197 25.54 14.14 7.69
N GLY A 198 24.92 14.61 8.78
CA GLY A 198 25.64 15.16 9.93
C GLY A 198 26.59 14.13 10.52
N TRP A 199 26.06 12.95 10.85
CA TRP A 199 26.83 11.85 11.43
C TRP A 199 28.01 11.38 10.56
N VAL A 200 27.81 11.25 9.24
CA VAL A 200 28.89 10.89 8.30
C VAL A 200 29.96 11.98 8.24
N ASN A 201 29.57 13.25 8.31
CA ASN A 201 30.55 14.35 8.31
C ASN A 201 31.37 14.37 9.59
N GLU A 202 30.76 14.09 10.74
CA GLU A 202 31.47 13.93 12.02
C GLU A 202 32.42 12.74 11.99
N LEU A 203 31.98 11.59 11.46
CA LEU A 203 32.86 10.43 11.24
C LEU A 203 34.07 10.78 10.37
N LYS A 204 33.87 11.49 9.27
CA LYS A 204 34.98 11.91 8.38
C LYS A 204 35.99 12.82 9.07
N SER A 205 35.60 13.52 10.14
CA SER A 205 36.47 14.40 10.90
C SER A 205 37.30 13.69 11.97
N LEU A 206 36.99 12.42 12.26
CA LEU A 206 37.65 11.64 13.30
C LEU A 206 38.85 10.84 12.77
N PRO A 207 39.86 10.59 13.63
CA PRO A 207 40.93 9.65 13.33
C PRO A 207 40.37 8.23 13.08
N SER A 208 41.05 7.43 12.26
CA SER A 208 40.57 6.09 11.89
C SER A 208 40.38 5.14 13.08
N GLU A 209 41.12 5.35 14.17
CA GLU A 209 41.04 4.59 15.42
C GLU A 209 39.75 4.88 16.22
N ASP A 210 39.16 6.07 16.07
CA ASP A 210 37.97 6.50 16.81
C ASP A 210 36.66 6.24 16.05
N LEU A 211 36.73 5.90 14.76
CA LEU A 211 35.56 5.72 13.89
C LEU A 211 34.56 4.70 14.43
N ILE A 212 35.05 3.52 14.86
CA ILE A 212 34.20 2.43 15.32
C ILE A 212 33.55 2.81 16.66
N THR A 213 34.34 3.33 17.59
CA THR A 213 33.85 3.77 18.90
C THR A 213 32.81 4.87 18.75
N TYR A 214 33.05 5.87 17.91
CA TYR A 214 32.11 6.94 17.68
C TYR A 214 30.81 6.46 17.02
N ALA A 215 30.93 5.63 15.97
CA ALA A 215 29.79 5.09 15.23
C ALA A 215 28.83 4.28 16.11
N PHE A 216 29.36 3.51 17.07
CA PHE A 216 28.55 2.56 17.85
C PHE A 216 28.34 2.92 19.33
N SER A 217 29.01 3.95 19.87
CA SER A 217 28.88 4.29 21.31
C SER A 217 28.62 5.77 21.62
N LYS A 218 29.08 6.73 20.81
CA LYS A 218 28.98 8.16 21.15
C LYS A 218 27.87 8.87 20.37
N ALA A 219 27.72 8.56 19.09
CA ALA A 219 26.62 9.08 18.28
C ALA A 219 25.28 8.37 18.54
N ALA A 220 25.31 7.11 18.97
CA ALA A 220 24.11 6.29 19.16
C ALA A 220 23.27 6.69 20.39
N PHE A 221 23.88 7.30 21.42
CA PHE A 221 23.22 7.58 22.71
C PHE A 221 22.76 9.03 22.92
N ASN A 222 23.10 9.97 22.03
CA ASN A 222 22.75 11.39 22.18
C ASN A 222 21.45 11.82 21.47
N GLY A 223 20.75 10.93 20.75
CA GLY A 223 19.47 11.22 20.09
C GLY A 223 19.60 11.93 18.72
N ASP A 224 18.54 11.81 17.91
CA ASP A 224 18.31 12.30 16.54
C ASP A 224 18.91 11.54 15.32
N ARG A 225 19.69 10.49 15.58
CA ARG A 225 19.68 9.16 14.89
C ARG A 225 20.51 8.98 13.59
N PRO A 226 21.74 8.43 13.72
CA PRO A 226 22.07 7.03 13.29
C PRO A 226 22.32 5.97 14.39
N ILE A 227 21.48 4.96 14.59
CA ILE A 227 20.09 5.01 15.09
C ILE A 227 19.94 3.88 16.14
N PRO A 228 19.39 4.16 17.33
CA PRO A 228 18.71 3.17 18.17
C PRO A 228 17.22 2.97 17.80
N LEU A 229 16.77 1.71 17.87
CA LEU A 229 15.36 1.27 17.88
C LEU A 229 15.07 0.52 19.20
N SER A 230 15.01 1.25 20.31
CA SER A 230 14.15 0.93 21.46
C SER A 230 13.98 2.20 22.28
N ASP A 231 12.74 2.69 22.35
CA ASP A 231 12.37 3.72 23.31
C ASP A 231 12.40 3.09 24.71
N SER A 232 13.28 3.60 25.57
CA SER A 232 13.19 3.46 27.03
C SER A 232 12.86 4.82 27.62
#